data_AF-A0A5J5QJ08-F1
#
_entry.id   AF-A0A5J5QJ08-F1
#
_cell.length_a   1.000
_cell.length_b   1.000
_cell.length_c   1.000
_cell.angle_alpha   90.00
_cell.angle_beta   90.00
_cell.angle_gamma   90.00
#
_symmetry.space_group_name_H-M   'P 1'
#
loop_
_entity.id
_entity.type
_entity.pdbx_description
1 polymer ?
#
loop_
_entity_poly.entity_id
_entity_poly.type
_entity_poly.pdbx_seq_one_letter_code
_entity_poly.pdbx_strand_id
1 'polypeptide(L)'
;MEITNPKPSSKRLLFDRRYGWVFDEWKDPSEEALAAGRGMFCIVPLTKAFLKTATNSIDFVARSTVKVLEKPDLLDPRQLQASLKDQFSRVTNIIQKP
;
A
#
# COMPACT_ATOMS: atom_id res chain seq x y z
N MET A 1 -25.35 8.92 25.93
CA MET A 1 -25.70 7.49 26.13
C MET A 1 -25.69 6.86 24.75
N GLU A 2 -24.60 6.18 24.40
CA GLU A 2 -24.53 5.46 23.12
C GLU A 2 -25.38 4.20 23.21
N ILE A 3 -26.35 4.08 22.32
CA ILE A 3 -27.21 2.91 22.19
C ILE A 3 -26.40 1.86 21.43
N THR A 4 -25.77 0.94 22.15
CA THR A 4 -25.15 -0.25 21.55
C THR A 4 -26.26 -1.16 21.06
N ASN A 5 -26.46 -1.16 19.74
CA ASN A 5 -27.43 -2.04 19.09
C ASN A 5 -26.93 -3.49 19.27
N PRO A 6 -27.69 -4.39 19.93
CA PRO A 6 -27.24 -5.76 20.12
C PRO A 6 -27.11 -6.43 18.76
N LYS A 7 -25.90 -6.89 18.43
CA LYS A 7 -25.60 -7.58 17.16
C LYS A 7 -26.51 -8.82 17.09
N PRO A 8 -27.40 -8.94 16.07
CA PRO A 8 -28.29 -10.09 15.98
C PRO A 8 -27.45 -11.36 15.90
N SER A 9 -27.77 -12.35 16.73
CA SER A 9 -27.03 -13.62 16.76
C SER A 9 -27.14 -14.29 15.39
N SER A 10 -25.99 -14.45 14.72
CA SER A 10 -25.90 -14.93 13.33
C SER A 10 -26.18 -16.44 13.17
N LYS A 11 -26.49 -17.10 14.28
CA LYS A 11 -26.76 -18.53 14.40
C LYS A 11 -28.26 -18.78 14.32
N ARG A 12 -28.72 -19.42 13.26
CA ARG A 12 -30.13 -19.80 13.06
C ARG A 12 -30.26 -21.31 12.94
N LEU A 13 -31.14 -21.90 13.73
CA LEU A 13 -31.57 -23.27 13.53
C LEU A 13 -32.65 -23.30 12.44
N LEU A 14 -32.38 -24.00 11.35
CA LEU A 14 -33.27 -24.17 10.21
C LEU A 14 -33.65 -25.64 10.07
N PHE A 15 -34.87 -25.90 9.62
CA PHE A 15 -35.28 -27.25 9.26
C PHE A 15 -35.25 -27.40 7.74
N ASP A 16 -34.30 -28.20 7.23
CA ASP A 16 -34.25 -28.62 5.82
C ASP A 16 -34.87 -30.01 5.70
N ARG A 17 -35.79 -30.20 4.74
CA ARG A 17 -36.48 -31.48 4.53
C ARG A 17 -35.54 -32.65 4.21
N ARG A 18 -34.37 -32.40 3.63
CA ARG A 18 -33.38 -33.44 3.25
C ARG A 18 -32.41 -33.78 4.36
N TYR A 19 -32.10 -32.80 5.21
CA TYR A 19 -31.01 -32.89 6.19
C TYR A 19 -31.50 -32.78 7.65
N GLY A 20 -32.79 -32.51 7.86
CA GLY A 20 -33.37 -32.28 9.18
C GLY A 20 -33.01 -30.90 9.74
N TRP A 21 -32.78 -30.83 11.05
CA TRP A 21 -32.37 -29.60 11.71
C TRP A 21 -30.91 -29.27 11.37
N VAL A 22 -30.70 -28.20 10.62
CA VAL A 22 -29.39 -27.68 10.22
C VAL A 22 -29.12 -26.38 10.97
N PHE A 23 -27.88 -26.24 11.44
CA PHE A 23 -27.41 -25.01 12.06
C PHE A 23 -26.76 -24.14 10.98
N ASP A 24 -27.39 -22.99 10.69
CA ASP A 24 -26.88 -22.02 9.73
C ASP A 24 -26.22 -20.86 10.49
N GLU A 25 -24.92 -20.67 10.28
CA GLU A 25 -24.16 -19.55 10.84
C GLU A 25 -23.86 -18.57 9.71
N TRP A 26 -24.69 -17.55 9.56
CA TRP A 26 -24.43 -16.50 8.57
C TRP A 26 -23.36 -15.56 9.12
N LYS A 27 -22.10 -15.74 8.73
CA LYS A 27 -21.03 -14.84 9.18
C LYS A 27 -20.93 -13.63 8.27
N ASP A 28 -20.63 -12.48 8.85
CA ASP A 28 -20.35 -11.28 8.06
C ASP A 28 -19.15 -11.55 7.14
N PRO A 29 -19.22 -11.20 5.84
CA PRO A 29 -18.16 -11.51 4.88
C PRO A 29 -16.80 -10.89 5.26
N SER A 30 -16.83 -9.76 5.99
CA SER A 30 -15.64 -9.12 6.55
C SER A 30 -15.00 -9.91 7.70
N GLU A 31 -15.81 -10.51 8.58
CA GLU A 31 -15.34 -11.33 9.69
C GLU A 31 -14.79 -12.67 9.20
N GLU A 32 -15.43 -13.29 8.21
CA GLU A 32 -14.94 -14.55 7.60
C GLU A 32 -13.59 -14.34 6.88
N ALA A 33 -13.45 -13.21 6.17
CA ALA A 33 -12.21 -12.84 5.50
C ALA A 33 -11.04 -12.62 6.48
N LEU A 34 -11.32 -12.07 7.67
CA LEU A 34 -10.34 -11.92 8.75
C LEU A 34 -10.06 -13.24 9.48
N ALA A 35 -11.09 -14.04 9.76
CA ALA A 35 -10.99 -15.29 10.52
C ALA A 35 -10.18 -16.37 9.79
N ALA A 36 -10.24 -16.40 8.45
CA ALA A 36 -9.43 -17.31 7.63
C ALA A 36 -7.98 -16.83 7.41
N GLY A 37 -7.52 -15.77 8.10
CA GLY A 37 -6.15 -15.25 8.00
C GLY A 37 -5.83 -14.53 6.69
N ARG A 38 -6.82 -14.34 5.79
CA ARG A 38 -6.62 -13.71 4.48
C ARG A 38 -6.39 -12.19 4.58
N GLY A 39 -6.78 -11.57 5.69
CA GLY A 39 -6.47 -10.16 5.99
C GLY A 39 -5.02 -9.89 6.44
N MET A 40 -4.28 -10.90 6.90
CA MET A 40 -2.88 -10.75 7.36
C MET A 40 -1.83 -10.98 6.25
N PHE A 41 -2.27 -11.43 5.07
CA PHE A 41 -1.36 -11.82 3.98
C PHE A 41 -0.56 -10.64 3.41
N CYS A 42 -0.94 -9.41 3.73
CA CYS A 42 -0.31 -8.18 3.25
C CYS A 42 1.02 -7.89 3.94
N ILE A 43 1.24 -8.34 5.18
CA ILE A 43 2.37 -7.88 6.00
C ILE A 43 3.70 -8.27 5.36
N VAL A 44 3.85 -9.54 4.98
CA VAL A 44 5.09 -10.06 4.36
C VAL A 44 5.43 -9.35 3.03
N PRO A 45 4.53 -9.27 2.03
CA PRO A 45 4.82 -8.56 0.78
C PRO A 45 5.00 -7.04 1.00
N LEU A 46 4.28 -6.41 1.93
CA LEU A 46 4.47 -5.00 2.26
C LEU A 46 5.84 -4.74 2.88
N THR A 47 6.25 -5.53 3.87
CA THR A 47 7.58 -5.41 4.49
C THR A 47 8.68 -5.64 3.45
N LYS A 48 8.52 -6.64 2.56
CA LYS A 48 9.46 -6.90 1.46
C LYS A 48 9.55 -5.71 0.49
N ALA A 49 8.42 -5.14 0.11
CA ALA A 49 8.37 -3.98 -0.78
C ALA A 49 9.00 -2.74 -0.12
N PHE A 50 8.73 -2.52 1.16
CA PHE A 50 9.30 -1.43 1.95
C PHE A 50 10.82 -1.54 2.04
N LEU A 51 11.33 -2.70 2.46
CA LEU A 51 12.78 -2.94 2.56
C LEU A 51 13.48 -2.77 1.21
N LYS A 52 12.91 -3.32 0.13
CA LYS A 52 13.46 -3.18 -1.22
C LYS A 52 13.51 -1.70 -1.66
N THR A 53 12.48 -0.92 -1.35
CA THR A 53 12.44 0.51 -1.66
C THR A 53 13.50 1.27 -0.88
N ALA A 54 13.67 0.95 0.41
CA ALA A 54 14.71 1.55 1.24
C ALA A 54 16.12 1.25 0.71
N THR A 55 16.42 0.00 0.36
CA THR A 55 17.72 -0.38 -0.22
C THR A 55 17.99 0.35 -1.54
N ASN A 56 16.99 0.40 -2.44
CA ASN A 56 17.13 1.10 -3.71
C ASN A 56 17.39 2.61 -3.51
N SER A 57 16.80 3.22 -2.48
CA SER A 57 17.05 4.63 -2.12
C SER A 57 18.50 4.85 -1.71
N ILE A 58 19.04 3.97 -0.86
CA ILE A 58 20.44 4.03 -0.41
C ILE A 58 21.39 3.85 -1.60
N ASP A 59 21.15 2.87 -2.46
CA ASP A 59 21.95 2.63 -3.67
C ASP A 59 21.90 3.82 -4.63
N PHE A 60 20.74 4.47 -4.75
CA PHE A 60 20.59 5.67 -5.56
C PHE A 60 21.41 6.84 -5.02
N VAL A 61 21.37 7.07 -3.70
CA VAL A 61 22.18 8.12 -3.06
C VAL A 61 23.67 7.81 -3.22
N ALA A 62 24.11 6.60 -2.90
CA ALA A 62 25.51 6.21 -3.02
C ALA A 62 26.04 6.41 -4.46
N ARG A 63 25.28 5.95 -5.47
CA ARG A 63 25.64 6.14 -6.89
C ARG A 63 25.61 7.61 -7.30
N SER A 64 24.67 8.39 -6.77
CA SER A 64 24.58 9.82 -7.08
C SER A 64 25.75 10.58 -6.46
N THR A 65 26.12 10.29 -5.21
CA THR A 65 27.28 10.88 -4.55
C THR A 65 28.58 10.51 -5.27
N VAL A 66 28.74 9.26 -5.71
CA VAL A 66 29.89 8.85 -6.51
C VAL A 66 29.94 9.59 -7.85
N LYS A 67 28.82 9.68 -8.58
CA LYS A 67 28.75 10.42 -9.85
C LYS A 67 29.02 11.91 -9.69
N VAL A 68 28.57 12.50 -8.59
CA VAL A 68 28.82 13.89 -8.21
C VAL A 68 30.29 14.10 -7.86
N LEU A 69 30.90 13.16 -7.16
CA LEU A 69 32.32 13.19 -6.80
C LEU A 69 33.23 12.99 -8.03
N GLU A 70 32.84 12.14 -8.98
CA GLU A 70 33.56 11.91 -10.23
C GLU A 70 33.49 13.11 -11.20
N LYS A 71 32.45 13.94 -11.11
CA LYS A 71 32.26 15.11 -11.98
C LYS A 71 31.84 16.36 -11.19
N PRO A 72 32.76 16.97 -10.43
CA PRO A 72 32.46 18.15 -9.62
C PRO A 72 32.09 19.38 -10.46
N ASP A 73 32.48 19.45 -11.74
CA ASP A 73 32.15 20.56 -12.65
C ASP A 73 30.64 20.71 -12.91
N LEU A 74 29.84 19.65 -12.68
CA LEU A 74 28.38 19.68 -12.81
C LEU A 74 27.66 20.25 -11.58
N LEU A 75 28.40 20.55 -10.50
CA LEU A 75 27.85 21.13 -9.27
C LEU A 75 27.76 22.66 -9.30
N ASP A 76 28.10 23.31 -10.41
CA ASP A 76 27.96 24.75 -10.53
C ASP A 76 26.50 25.15 -10.23
N PRO A 77 26.23 25.92 -9.15
CA PRO A 77 24.88 26.14 -8.64
C PRO A 77 23.90 26.67 -9.70
N ARG A 78 24.42 27.40 -10.70
CA ARG A 78 23.66 27.96 -11.81
C ARG A 78 23.19 26.88 -12.79
N GLN A 79 24.04 25.91 -13.12
CA GLN A 79 23.70 24.81 -14.03
C GLN A 79 22.72 23.84 -13.36
N LEU A 80 22.91 23.56 -12.06
CA LEU A 80 21.98 22.77 -11.27
C LEU A 80 20.60 23.41 -11.18
N GLN A 81 20.53 24.72 -10.89
CA GLN A 81 19.26 25.44 -10.85
C GLN A 81 18.55 25.45 -12.20
N ALA A 82 19.29 25.65 -13.31
CA ALA A 82 18.72 25.60 -14.65
C ALA A 82 18.18 24.20 -15.00
N SER A 83 18.93 23.14 -14.70
CA SER A 83 18.53 21.75 -14.94
C SER A 83 17.33 21.33 -14.10
N LEU A 84 17.30 21.68 -12.82
CA LEU A 84 16.14 21.40 -11.95
C LEU A 84 14.90 22.15 -12.43
N LYS A 85 15.02 23.44 -12.76
CA LYS A 85 13.90 24.24 -13.26
C LYS A 85 13.32 23.68 -14.57
N ASP A 86 14.17 23.18 -15.46
CA ASP A 86 13.77 22.53 -16.71
C ASP A 86 13.09 21.17 -16.48
N GLN A 87 13.58 20.36 -15.53
CA GLN A 87 12.92 19.10 -15.15
C GLN A 87 11.55 19.35 -14.51
N PHE A 88 11.44 20.32 -13.60
CA PHE A 88 10.16 20.69 -12.99
C PHE A 88 9.18 21.19 -14.04
N SER A 89 9.58 22.09 -14.93
CA SER A 89 8.70 22.59 -15.99
C SER A 89 8.23 21.45 -16.91
N ARG A 90 9.12 20.50 -17.26
CA ARG A 90 8.79 19.33 -18.07
C ARG A 90 7.79 18.40 -17.38
N VAL A 91 7.98 18.11 -16.09
CA VAL A 91 7.04 17.28 -15.30
C VAL A 91 5.69 17.98 -15.19
N THR A 92 5.69 19.29 -14.92
CA THR A 92 4.46 20.09 -14.83
C THR A 92 3.68 20.06 -16.15
N ASN A 93 4.38 20.17 -17.29
CA ASN A 93 3.79 20.09 -18.62
C ASN A 93 3.27 18.68 -18.98
N ILE A 94 3.88 17.62 -18.45
CA ILE A 94 3.37 16.24 -18.62
C ILE A 94 2.08 16.04 -17.82
N ILE A 95 2.02 16.55 -16.58
CA ILE A 95 0.86 16.44 -15.70
C ILE A 95 -0.31 17.32 -16.19
N GLN A 96 -0.01 18.45 -16.82
CA GLN A 96 -1.02 19.35 -17.40
C GLN A 96 -1.53 18.91 -18.78
N LYS A 97 -0.94 17.88 -19.41
CA LYS A 97 -1.45 17.35 -20.67
C LYS A 97 -2.64 16.42 -20.36
N PRO A 98 -3.85 16.71 -20.89
CA PRO A 98 -5.05 15.92 -20.66
C PRO A 98 -4.95 14.50 -21.25
#